data_AF-A0A0B2BS83-F1
#
_entry.id   AF-A0A0B2BS83-F1
#
_cell.length_a   1.000
_cell.length_b   1.000
_cell.length_c   1.000
_cell.angle_alpha   90.00
_cell.angle_beta   90.00
_cell.angle_gamma   90.00
#
_symmetry.space_group_name_H-M   'P 1'
#
loop_
_entity.id
_entity.type
_entity.pdbx_description
1 polymer ?
#
loop_
_entity_poly.entity_id
_entity_poly.type
_entity_poly.pdbx_seq_one_letter_code
_entity_poly.pdbx_strand_id
1 'polypeptide(L)'
;MQYIGFIPCRSGSERVPNKNTRPFAGFTGGLLELKLRQMAEIPELESILVSSNDPIVLDATERYAHEVDDRIVPLERPDEYGRSSTSMDDFILYIAQLRATGTIFWSHVTSPFITSSIYRDGLATYEQALSDGHDCLVSVTRTQRFFWTEQGPVNYDNTVEKWPRSQDLTPLLEINHALYVMPFKSMREVGDRIGRQPYFYDIDEHDAADIDWEPQFVTLEKLALLKRQAGEGLI
;
A
#
# COMPACT_ATOMS: atom_id res chain seq x y z
N MET A 1 18.71 7.66 6.10
CA MET A 1 17.49 7.91 6.90
C MET A 1 17.07 6.63 7.61
N GLN A 2 16.28 6.71 8.67
CA GLN A 2 15.70 5.52 9.31
C GLN A 2 14.32 5.27 8.72
N TYR A 3 14.15 4.17 7.99
CA TYR A 3 12.88 3.76 7.40
C TYR A 3 12.23 2.65 8.22
N ILE A 4 10.95 2.82 8.52
CA ILE A 4 10.14 1.88 9.30
C ILE A 4 9.01 1.38 8.41
N GLY A 5 9.10 0.12 7.98
CA GLY A 5 8.02 -0.58 7.30
C GLY A 5 6.80 -0.64 8.20
N PHE A 6 5.61 -0.38 7.63
CA PHE A 6 4.36 -0.45 8.37
C PHE A 6 3.27 -1.14 7.54
N ILE A 7 2.68 -2.19 8.10
CA ILE A 7 1.59 -2.96 7.51
C ILE A 7 0.42 -2.98 8.50
N PRO A 8 -0.70 -2.33 8.20
CA PRO A 8 -1.90 -2.46 9.01
C PRO A 8 -2.73 -3.68 8.58
N CYS A 9 -2.98 -4.60 9.51
CA CYS A 9 -3.81 -5.78 9.31
C CYS A 9 -4.88 -5.84 10.40
N ARG A 10 -6.05 -5.22 10.19
CA ARG A 10 -7.13 -5.29 11.19
C ARG A 10 -7.83 -6.65 11.20
N SER A 11 -8.37 -7.04 12.35
CA SER A 11 -9.30 -8.16 12.46
C SER A 11 -10.61 -7.87 11.72
N GLY A 12 -11.38 -8.92 11.41
CA GLY A 12 -12.74 -8.77 10.88
C GLY A 12 -12.80 -8.26 9.45
N SER A 13 -12.09 -8.92 8.52
CA SER A 13 -12.33 -8.71 7.09
C SER A 13 -13.73 -9.21 6.72
N GLU A 14 -14.70 -8.29 6.68
CA GLU A 14 -16.13 -8.60 6.44
C GLU A 14 -16.40 -9.06 5.00
N ARG A 15 -15.67 -8.49 4.02
CA ARG A 15 -15.91 -8.70 2.58
C ARG A 15 -15.24 -9.94 2.02
N VAL A 16 -14.14 -10.37 2.65
CA VAL A 16 -13.35 -11.56 2.28
C VAL A 16 -12.92 -12.24 3.58
N PRO A 17 -13.50 -13.39 3.95
CA PRO A 17 -13.19 -14.09 5.19
C PRO A 17 -11.69 -14.42 5.27
N ASN A 18 -11.06 -14.08 6.41
CA ASN A 18 -9.65 -14.33 6.69
C ASN A 18 -8.69 -13.84 5.60
N LYS A 19 -9.05 -12.77 4.86
CA LYS A 19 -8.30 -12.26 3.69
C LYS A 19 -6.78 -12.23 3.86
N ASN A 20 -6.31 -11.72 5.01
CA ASN A 20 -4.88 -11.51 5.26
C ASN A 20 -4.10 -12.83 5.37
N THR A 21 -4.73 -13.89 5.87
CA THR A 21 -4.10 -15.19 6.18
C THR A 21 -4.61 -16.35 5.32
N ARG A 22 -5.61 -16.11 4.47
CA ARG A 22 -6.11 -17.08 3.50
C ARG A 22 -5.02 -17.38 2.47
N PRO A 23 -4.67 -18.66 2.21
CA PRO A 23 -3.66 -19.03 1.23
C PRO A 23 -3.87 -18.32 -0.10
N PHE A 24 -2.78 -17.85 -0.69
CA PHE A 24 -2.80 -17.06 -1.92
C PHE A 24 -1.67 -17.50 -2.83
N ALA A 25 -1.98 -18.06 -3.99
CA ALA A 25 -1.02 -18.34 -5.06
C ALA A 25 0.25 -19.10 -4.63
N GLY A 26 0.12 -20.08 -3.73
CA GLY A 26 1.22 -20.89 -3.20
C GLY A 26 1.86 -20.35 -1.91
N PHE A 27 1.45 -19.18 -1.42
CA PHE A 27 1.80 -18.66 -0.10
C PHE A 27 0.77 -19.17 0.91
N THR A 28 1.18 -20.06 1.82
CA THR A 28 0.28 -20.73 2.76
C THR A 28 -0.22 -19.81 3.87
N GLY A 29 0.56 -18.79 4.26
CA GLY A 29 0.12 -17.72 5.15
C GLY A 29 -0.55 -16.56 4.44
N GLY A 30 -0.90 -16.74 3.16
CA GLY A 30 -1.70 -15.80 2.40
C GLY A 30 -1.00 -14.51 2.03
N LEU A 31 -1.79 -13.44 1.95
CA LEU A 31 -1.33 -12.10 1.57
C LEU A 31 -0.34 -11.50 2.58
N LEU A 32 -0.48 -11.83 3.87
CA LEU A 32 0.46 -11.41 4.90
C LEU A 32 1.85 -11.99 4.63
N GLU A 33 1.95 -13.30 4.38
CA GLU A 33 3.22 -13.95 4.05
C GLU A 33 3.86 -13.30 2.83
N LEU A 34 3.10 -13.13 1.76
CA LEU A 34 3.58 -12.52 0.52
C LEU A 34 4.15 -11.11 0.78
N LYS A 35 3.39 -10.26 1.49
CA LYS A 35 3.82 -8.88 1.76
C LYS A 35 5.07 -8.81 2.63
N LEU A 36 5.16 -9.66 3.65
CA LEU A 36 6.33 -9.70 4.54
C LEU A 36 7.59 -10.12 3.77
N ARG A 37 7.48 -11.11 2.88
CA ARG A 37 8.60 -11.50 2.01
C ARG A 37 9.00 -10.39 1.04
N GLN A 38 8.04 -9.68 0.45
CA GLN A 38 8.31 -8.51 -0.41
C GLN A 38 9.05 -7.39 0.36
N MET A 39 8.64 -7.10 1.60
CA MET A 39 9.27 -6.05 2.40
C MET A 39 10.62 -6.47 2.99
N ALA A 40 10.84 -7.75 3.26
CA ALA A 40 12.13 -8.27 3.71
C ALA A 40 13.24 -8.05 2.66
N GLU A 41 12.92 -8.04 1.37
CA GLU A 41 13.87 -7.76 0.28
C GLU A 41 14.23 -6.25 0.14
N ILE A 42 13.80 -5.40 1.08
CA ILE A 42 14.14 -3.98 1.16
C ILE A 42 15.15 -3.80 2.30
N PRO A 43 16.48 -3.78 2.01
CA PRO A 43 17.50 -3.70 3.05
C PRO A 43 17.51 -2.37 3.82
N GLU A 44 16.91 -1.32 3.28
CA GLU A 44 16.85 0.02 3.89
C GLU A 44 15.85 0.11 5.06
N LEU A 45 14.91 -0.85 5.16
CA LEU A 45 13.99 -0.91 6.29
C LEU A 45 14.72 -1.40 7.54
N GLU A 46 14.66 -0.63 8.62
CA GLU A 46 15.23 -1.03 9.92
C GLU A 46 14.32 -2.01 10.66
N SER A 47 13.01 -1.84 10.51
CA SER A 47 11.99 -2.75 11.04
C SER A 47 10.75 -2.74 10.16
N ILE A 48 9.96 -3.81 10.22
CA ILE A 48 8.69 -3.98 9.52
C ILE A 48 7.61 -4.25 10.58
N LEU A 49 6.89 -3.21 10.97
CA LEU A 49 5.83 -3.28 11.98
C LEU A 49 4.54 -3.79 11.36
N VAL A 50 4.01 -4.92 11.86
CA VAL A 50 2.67 -5.39 11.50
C VAL A 50 1.70 -5.00 12.60
N SER A 51 0.92 -3.95 12.37
CA SER A 51 -0.08 -3.50 13.35
C SER A 51 -1.38 -4.28 13.22
N SER A 52 -1.77 -5.00 14.25
CA SER A 52 -3.00 -5.81 14.25
C SER A 52 -3.66 -5.92 15.62
N ASN A 53 -4.99 -6.01 15.63
CA ASN A 53 -5.79 -6.45 16.76
C ASN A 53 -6.35 -7.89 16.56
N ASP A 54 -5.78 -8.64 15.62
CA ASP A 54 -6.09 -10.04 15.37
C ASP A 54 -4.95 -10.92 15.92
N PRO A 55 -5.18 -11.72 16.98
CA PRO A 55 -4.17 -12.61 17.53
C PRO A 55 -3.58 -13.57 16.48
N ILE A 56 -4.36 -14.01 15.49
CA ILE A 56 -3.88 -14.90 14.43
C ILE A 56 -2.83 -14.21 13.57
N VAL A 57 -3.02 -12.92 13.28
CA VAL A 57 -2.07 -12.11 12.50
C VAL A 57 -0.82 -11.83 13.32
N LEU A 58 -0.96 -11.51 14.62
CA LEU A 58 0.17 -11.27 15.52
C LEU A 58 1.04 -12.52 15.66
N ASP A 59 0.42 -13.68 15.93
CA ASP A 59 1.10 -14.97 16.03
C ASP A 59 1.79 -15.34 14.70
N ALA A 60 1.12 -15.13 13.57
CA ALA A 60 1.73 -15.37 12.25
C ALA A 60 2.93 -14.44 12.01
N THR A 61 2.83 -13.17 12.39
CA THR A 61 3.91 -12.19 12.26
C THR A 61 5.12 -12.59 13.09
N GLU A 62 4.92 -13.01 14.35
CA GLU A 62 5.99 -13.49 15.22
C GLU A 62 6.72 -14.67 14.57
N ARG A 63 5.99 -15.65 14.02
CA ARG A 63 6.63 -16.76 13.29
C ARG A 63 7.46 -16.28 12.10
N TYR A 64 6.96 -15.33 11.32
CA TYR A 64 7.70 -14.79 10.17
C TYR A 64 8.94 -13.98 10.58
N ALA A 65 8.97 -13.40 11.78
CA ALA A 65 10.19 -12.79 12.32
C ALA A 65 11.33 -13.82 12.48
N HIS A 66 10.99 -15.06 12.83
CA HIS A 66 11.98 -16.15 12.95
C HIS A 66 12.26 -16.86 11.61
N GLU A 67 11.25 -16.99 10.75
CA GLU A 67 11.33 -17.77 9.50
C GLU A 67 11.82 -16.97 8.28
N VAL A 68 11.60 -15.65 8.25
CA VAL A 68 11.83 -14.80 7.07
C VAL A 68 12.87 -13.73 7.36
N ASP A 69 12.64 -12.88 8.37
CA ASP A 69 13.47 -11.71 8.62
C ASP A 69 13.26 -11.17 10.05
N ASP A 70 14.33 -11.03 10.84
CA ASP A 70 14.28 -10.61 12.25
C ASP A 70 13.86 -9.14 12.43
N ARG A 71 13.83 -8.35 11.35
CA ARG A 71 13.30 -6.99 11.33
C ARG A 71 11.77 -6.94 11.38
N ILE A 72 11.08 -8.06 11.15
CA ILE A 72 9.62 -8.14 11.24
C ILE A 72 9.21 -8.13 12.71
N VAL A 73 8.29 -7.22 13.07
CA VAL A 73 7.87 -7.04 14.47
C VAL A 73 6.34 -6.98 14.56
N PRO A 74 5.70 -7.87 15.35
CA PRO A 74 4.28 -7.73 15.65
C PRO A 74 4.04 -6.49 16.52
N LEU A 75 3.04 -5.71 16.14
CA LEU A 75 2.59 -4.53 16.90
C LEU A 75 1.11 -4.73 17.26
N GLU A 76 0.85 -5.08 18.51
CA GLU A 76 -0.52 -5.14 19.02
C GLU A 76 -1.17 -3.76 18.89
N ARG A 77 -2.34 -3.72 18.23
CA ARG A 77 -3.10 -2.52 18.00
C ARG A 77 -4.20 -2.42 19.05
N PRO A 78 -4.35 -1.27 19.75
CA PRO A 78 -5.51 -1.04 20.60
C PRO A 78 -6.82 -1.20 19.81
N ASP A 79 -7.80 -1.87 20.41
CA ASP A 79 -9.06 -2.21 19.74
C ASP A 79 -9.82 -0.98 19.22
N GLU A 80 -9.71 0.16 19.89
CA GLU A 80 -10.33 1.42 19.44
C GLU A 80 -9.84 1.87 18.06
N TYR A 81 -8.65 1.45 17.65
CA TYR A 81 -8.05 1.70 16.33
C TYR A 81 -8.20 0.50 15.36
N GLY A 82 -8.83 -0.59 15.80
CA GLY A 82 -9.04 -1.82 15.04
C GLY A 82 -10.49 -2.11 14.65
N ARG A 83 -11.44 -1.27 15.05
CA ARG A 83 -12.88 -1.45 14.76
C ARG A 83 -13.23 -0.96 13.36
N SER A 84 -14.29 -1.53 12.77
CA SER A 84 -14.82 -1.06 11.47
C SER A 84 -15.38 0.36 11.52
N SER A 85 -15.71 0.86 12.72
CA SER A 85 -16.18 2.22 12.96
C SER A 85 -15.08 3.26 13.20
N THR A 86 -13.82 2.84 13.33
CA THR A 86 -12.69 3.75 13.54
C THR A 86 -12.50 4.61 12.30
N SER A 87 -12.42 5.93 12.45
CA SER A 87 -12.12 6.82 11.33
C SER A 87 -10.68 6.60 10.85
N MET A 88 -10.44 6.79 9.54
CA MET A 88 -9.08 6.71 9.01
C MET A 88 -8.18 7.79 9.64
N ASP A 89 -8.73 8.98 9.89
CA ASP A 89 -8.02 10.11 10.50
C ASP A 89 -7.50 9.75 11.91
N ASP A 90 -8.35 9.16 12.77
CA ASP A 90 -7.93 8.71 14.11
C ASP A 90 -6.84 7.64 14.01
N PHE A 91 -6.96 6.72 13.05
CA PHE A 91 -5.97 5.67 12.85
C PHE A 91 -4.62 6.22 12.35
N ILE A 92 -4.65 7.19 11.43
CA ILE A 92 -3.47 7.92 10.95
C ILE A 92 -2.80 8.65 12.13
N LEU A 93 -3.57 9.35 12.96
CA LEU A 93 -3.03 10.07 14.11
C LEU A 93 -2.39 9.10 15.12
N TYR A 94 -2.99 7.93 15.35
CA TYR A 94 -2.38 6.85 16.13
C TYR A 94 -1.03 6.41 15.54
N ILE A 95 -1.00 6.11 14.24
CA ILE A 95 0.23 5.70 13.53
C ILE A 95 1.32 6.76 13.68
N ALA A 96 0.95 8.03 13.55
CA ALA A 96 1.87 9.16 13.64
C ALA A 96 2.59 9.25 15.01
N GLN A 97 2.03 8.63 16.07
CA GLN A 97 2.63 8.59 17.41
C GLN A 97 3.51 7.36 17.67
N LEU A 98 3.56 6.36 16.77
CA LEU A 98 4.30 5.11 16.98
C LEU A 98 5.82 5.30 17.10
N ARG A 99 6.35 6.38 16.52
CA ARG A 99 7.77 6.73 16.56
C ARG A 99 7.95 8.24 16.64
N ALA A 100 8.85 8.70 17.51
CA ALA A 100 9.20 10.11 17.60
C ALA A 100 9.97 10.61 16.36
N THR A 101 10.80 9.76 15.76
CA THR A 101 11.65 10.06 14.61
C THR A 101 11.55 8.98 13.53
N GLY A 102 12.20 9.20 12.39
CA GLY A 102 12.20 8.26 11.27
C GLY A 102 11.11 8.56 10.24
N THR A 103 11.10 7.72 9.20
CA THR A 103 10.20 7.81 8.05
C THR A 103 9.39 6.53 7.95
N ILE A 104 8.07 6.66 7.93
CA ILE A 104 7.18 5.53 7.71
C ILE A 104 7.24 5.12 6.24
N PHE A 105 7.32 3.82 6.00
CA PHE A 105 7.15 3.16 4.72
C PHE A 105 5.90 2.29 4.82
N TRP A 106 4.75 2.87 4.50
CA TRP A 106 3.44 2.25 4.75
C TRP A 106 2.90 1.61 3.48
N SER A 107 2.63 0.30 3.55
CA SER A 107 1.91 -0.44 2.51
C SER A 107 0.82 -1.37 3.09
N HIS A 108 0.06 -2.02 2.23
CA HIS A 108 -1.06 -2.90 2.59
C HIS A 108 -0.88 -4.29 1.99
N VAL A 109 -1.29 -5.33 2.73
CA VAL A 109 -1.23 -6.73 2.24
C VAL A 109 -2.15 -6.98 1.05
N THR A 110 -3.12 -6.10 0.80
CA THR A 110 -4.16 -6.26 -0.23
C THR A 110 -3.69 -6.01 -1.65
N SER A 111 -2.48 -5.47 -1.83
CA SER A 111 -1.86 -5.22 -3.15
C SER A 111 -0.76 -6.25 -3.43
N PRO A 112 -1.10 -7.46 -3.93
CA PRO A 112 -0.16 -8.58 -4.03
C PRO A 112 0.93 -8.39 -5.09
N PHE A 113 0.74 -7.52 -6.07
CA PHE A 113 1.66 -7.34 -7.20
C PHE A 113 2.67 -6.21 -7.01
N ILE A 114 2.63 -5.51 -5.87
CA ILE A 114 3.67 -4.56 -5.51
C ILE A 114 4.89 -5.34 -5.00
N THR A 115 5.80 -5.64 -5.93
CA THR A 115 7.03 -6.41 -5.67
C THR A 115 8.07 -5.60 -4.90
N SER A 116 9.10 -6.28 -4.41
CA SER A 116 10.26 -5.65 -3.77
C SER A 116 11.00 -4.67 -4.69
N SER A 117 11.02 -4.93 -6.01
CA SER A 117 11.62 -3.99 -6.97
C SER A 117 10.85 -2.67 -7.02
N ILE A 118 9.51 -2.72 -7.09
CA ILE A 118 8.67 -1.52 -7.08
C ILE A 118 8.86 -0.74 -5.78
N TYR A 119 8.98 -1.44 -4.65
CA TYR A 119 9.25 -0.78 -3.37
C TYR A 119 10.62 -0.11 -3.29
N ARG A 120 11.68 -0.77 -3.77
CA ARG A 120 13.03 -0.18 -3.81
C ARG A 120 13.09 1.02 -4.75
N ASP A 121 12.44 0.93 -5.90
CA ASP A 121 12.33 2.05 -6.85
C ASP A 121 11.55 3.22 -6.25
N GLY A 122 10.45 2.94 -5.54
CA GLY A 122 9.68 3.93 -4.79
C GLY A 122 10.52 4.62 -3.71
N LEU A 123 11.37 3.88 -2.98
CA LEU A 123 12.25 4.46 -1.97
C LEU A 123 13.33 5.36 -2.58
N ALA A 124 13.99 4.91 -3.66
CA ALA A 124 14.97 5.73 -4.38
C ALA A 124 14.33 7.00 -4.96
N THR A 125 13.10 6.88 -5.47
CA THR A 125 12.31 8.03 -5.97
C THR A 125 11.98 9.00 -4.85
N TYR A 126 11.63 8.51 -3.66
CA TYR A 126 11.38 9.35 -2.49
C TYR A 126 12.61 10.16 -2.09
N GLU A 127 13.81 9.55 -2.07
CA GLU A 127 15.05 10.26 -1.73
C GLU A 127 15.38 11.38 -2.71
N GLN A 128 15.12 11.16 -4.00
CA GLN A 128 15.24 12.20 -5.01
C GLN A 128 14.19 13.30 -4.79
N ALA A 129 12.93 12.92 -4.57
CA ALA A 129 11.83 13.86 -4.35
C ALA A 129 12.05 14.77 -3.14
N LEU A 130 12.65 14.25 -2.06
CA LEU A 130 13.05 15.06 -0.90
C LEU A 130 14.06 16.14 -1.29
N SER A 131 15.03 15.81 -2.15
CA SER A 131 16.03 16.77 -2.65
C SER A 131 15.39 17.87 -3.50
N ASP A 132 14.27 17.55 -4.15
CA ASP A 132 13.48 18.46 -4.99
C ASP A 132 12.43 19.26 -4.18
N GLY A 133 12.36 19.08 -2.86
CA GLY A 133 11.53 19.86 -1.94
C GLY A 133 10.18 19.23 -1.56
N HIS A 134 9.91 18.00 -1.99
CA HIS A 134 8.71 17.27 -1.59
C HIS A 134 8.79 16.81 -0.13
N ASP A 135 7.64 16.65 0.53
CA ASP A 135 7.57 16.27 1.95
C ASP A 135 7.07 14.82 2.20
N CYS A 136 6.51 14.19 1.18
CA CYS A 136 6.15 12.77 1.18
C CYS A 136 6.14 12.20 -0.24
N LEU A 137 6.09 10.88 -0.36
CA LEU A 137 5.77 10.17 -1.59
C LEU A 137 4.48 9.38 -1.40
N VAL A 138 3.59 9.45 -2.39
CA VAL A 138 2.33 8.71 -2.44
C VAL A 138 2.23 8.01 -3.79
N SER A 139 1.97 6.71 -3.80
CA SER A 139 1.76 5.99 -5.04
C SER A 139 0.40 6.30 -5.66
N VAL A 140 0.39 6.43 -6.98
CA VAL A 140 -0.80 6.68 -7.78
C VAL A 140 -0.83 5.81 -9.02
N THR A 141 -2.01 5.63 -9.60
CA THR A 141 -2.18 5.10 -10.95
C THR A 141 -2.71 6.23 -11.84
N ARG A 142 -1.92 6.61 -12.85
CA ARG A 142 -2.34 7.61 -13.84
C ARG A 142 -3.37 7.02 -14.78
N THR A 143 -4.55 7.63 -14.80
CA THR A 143 -5.64 7.17 -15.65
C THR A 143 -6.03 8.23 -16.66
N GLN A 144 -6.06 7.84 -17.93
CA GLN A 144 -6.55 8.63 -19.06
C GLN A 144 -7.78 7.96 -19.67
N ARG A 145 -8.90 8.07 -18.95
CA ARG A 145 -10.22 7.59 -19.37
C ARG A 145 -11.20 8.76 -19.40
N PHE A 146 -12.34 8.58 -20.05
CA PHE A 146 -13.41 9.58 -20.09
C PHE A 146 -14.15 9.60 -18.75
N PHE A 147 -13.72 10.47 -17.84
CA PHE A 147 -14.39 10.67 -16.57
C PHE A 147 -15.45 11.75 -16.67
N TRP A 148 -16.67 11.44 -16.23
CA TRP A 148 -17.81 12.34 -16.24
C TRP A 148 -18.43 12.42 -14.84
N THR A 149 -18.84 13.62 -14.47
CA THR A 149 -19.81 13.86 -13.39
C THR A 149 -21.19 14.10 -14.00
N GLU A 150 -22.21 14.30 -13.16
CA GLU A 150 -23.52 14.75 -13.65
C GLU A 150 -23.45 16.11 -14.36
N GLN A 151 -22.39 16.89 -14.12
CA GLN A 151 -22.15 18.20 -14.70
C GLN A 151 -21.36 18.16 -16.01
N GLY A 152 -20.80 17.01 -16.41
CA GLY A 152 -20.04 16.86 -17.65
C GLY A 152 -18.63 16.27 -17.47
N PRO A 153 -17.76 16.38 -18.50
CA PRO A 153 -16.43 15.78 -18.49
C PRO A 153 -15.51 16.44 -17.45
N VAL A 154 -14.70 15.63 -16.78
CA VAL A 154 -13.78 16.08 -15.72
C VAL A 154 -12.42 16.49 -16.27
N ASN A 155 -11.91 15.76 -17.27
CA ASN A 155 -10.51 15.81 -17.69
C ASN A 155 -10.30 16.13 -19.17
N TYR A 156 -11.34 16.62 -19.86
CA TYR A 156 -11.28 17.15 -21.23
C TYR A 156 -12.45 18.09 -21.51
N ASP A 157 -12.35 18.89 -22.57
CA ASP A 157 -13.41 19.82 -23.00
C ASP A 157 -14.19 19.25 -24.19
N ASN A 158 -15.40 18.77 -23.93
CA ASN A 158 -16.28 18.19 -24.94
C ASN A 158 -16.95 19.23 -25.86
N THR A 159 -16.75 20.53 -25.62
CA THR A 159 -17.19 21.62 -26.51
C THR A 159 -16.16 21.92 -27.61
N VAL A 160 -14.88 21.65 -27.33
CA VAL A 160 -13.77 21.76 -28.30
C VAL A 160 -13.71 20.50 -29.16
N GLU A 161 -13.65 19.33 -28.54
CA GLU A 161 -13.65 18.04 -29.21
C GLU A 161 -14.50 17.06 -28.41
N LYS A 162 -15.57 16.53 -29.02
CA LYS A 162 -16.53 15.68 -28.29
C LYS A 162 -15.89 14.40 -27.77
N TRP A 163 -14.95 13.83 -28.52
CA TRP A 163 -14.28 12.56 -28.25
C TRP A 163 -12.82 12.59 -28.73
N PRO A 164 -11.94 13.33 -28.03
CA PRO A 164 -10.51 13.26 -28.29
C PRO A 164 -10.00 11.83 -28.10
N ARG A 165 -8.81 11.51 -28.61
CA ARG A 165 -8.21 10.20 -28.36
C ARG A 165 -7.83 10.08 -26.89
N SER A 166 -7.89 8.88 -26.30
CA SER A 166 -7.65 8.69 -24.86
C SER A 166 -6.29 9.22 -24.41
N GLN A 167 -5.24 9.12 -25.24
CA GLN A 167 -3.90 9.64 -24.93
C GLN A 167 -3.82 11.17 -24.88
N ASP A 168 -4.79 11.88 -25.44
CA ASP A 168 -4.87 13.34 -25.44
C ASP A 168 -5.67 13.86 -24.23
N LEU A 169 -6.30 12.98 -23.44
CA LEU A 169 -7.03 13.37 -22.23
C LEU A 169 -6.07 13.83 -21.13
N THR A 170 -6.50 14.78 -20.28
CA THR A 170 -5.70 15.13 -19.09
C THR A 170 -5.67 13.94 -18.13
N PRO A 171 -4.50 13.45 -17.69
CA PRO A 171 -4.42 12.36 -16.74
C PRO A 171 -5.03 12.74 -15.38
N LEU A 172 -5.82 11.85 -14.80
CA LEU A 172 -6.20 11.90 -13.39
C LEU A 172 -5.34 10.93 -12.58
N LEU A 173 -5.08 11.27 -11.32
CA LEU A 173 -4.28 10.46 -10.41
C LEU A 173 -5.21 9.72 -9.45
N GLU A 174 -5.28 8.39 -9.58
CA GLU A 174 -5.95 7.54 -8.60
C GLU A 174 -4.97 7.18 -7.50
N ILE A 175 -5.29 7.48 -6.23
CA ILE A 175 -4.48 7.04 -5.09
C ILE A 175 -4.71 5.53 -4.92
N ASN A 176 -3.72 4.72 -5.29
CA ASN A 176 -3.87 3.26 -5.31
C ASN A 176 -3.51 2.57 -3.98
N HIS A 177 -3.16 3.34 -2.95
CA HIS A 177 -2.84 2.87 -1.60
C HIS A 177 -1.66 1.86 -1.49
N ALA A 178 -0.90 1.66 -2.58
CA ALA A 178 0.20 0.70 -2.63
C ALA A 178 1.41 1.12 -1.78
N LEU A 179 1.73 2.41 -1.71
CA LEU A 179 2.87 2.93 -0.99
C LEU A 179 2.66 4.38 -0.51
N TYR A 180 2.96 4.60 0.76
CA TYR A 180 3.13 5.93 1.35
C TYR A 180 4.50 6.00 2.01
N VAL A 181 5.27 7.05 1.74
CA VAL A 181 6.55 7.32 2.41
C VAL A 181 6.54 8.72 2.98
N MET A 182 6.63 8.85 4.30
CA MET A 182 6.49 10.14 4.98
C MET A 182 7.25 10.17 6.32
N PRO A 183 7.93 11.26 6.68
CA PRO A 183 8.48 11.40 8.03
C PRO A 183 7.36 11.35 9.07
N PHE A 184 7.54 10.60 10.17
CA PHE A 184 6.55 10.57 11.27
C PHE A 184 6.27 11.97 11.82
N LYS A 185 7.30 12.84 11.82
CA LYS A 185 7.17 14.25 12.19
C LYS A 185 6.17 14.99 11.30
N SER A 186 6.33 14.88 9.97
CA SER A 186 5.43 15.53 9.01
C SER A 186 4.01 14.98 9.14
N MET A 187 3.86 13.67 9.34
CA MET A 187 2.56 13.01 9.53
C MET A 187 1.80 13.59 10.74
N ARG A 188 2.50 13.86 11.86
CA ARG A 188 1.90 14.54 13.03
C ARG A 188 1.56 16.00 12.79
N GLU A 189 2.42 16.74 12.08
CA GLU A 189 2.23 18.17 11.83
C GLU A 189 1.05 18.43 10.88
N VAL A 190 0.84 17.55 9.90
CA VAL A 190 -0.25 17.66 8.93
C VAL A 190 -1.51 16.96 9.43
N GLY A 191 -1.37 15.89 10.23
CA GLY A 191 -2.48 15.06 10.66
C GLY A 191 -3.01 14.13 9.56
N ASP A 192 -2.20 13.84 8.54
CA ASP A 192 -2.54 12.99 7.40
C ASP A 192 -1.29 12.18 6.96
N ARG A 193 -1.51 11.14 6.15
CA ARG A 193 -0.48 10.36 5.46
C ARG A 193 -0.08 10.95 4.10
N ILE A 194 -0.64 12.10 3.74
CA ILE A 194 -0.29 12.91 2.57
C ILE A 194 0.16 14.28 3.07
N GLY A 195 1.37 14.67 2.68
CA GLY A 195 1.96 15.95 3.03
C GLY A 195 1.38 17.12 2.23
N ARG A 196 1.97 18.30 2.42
CA ARG A 196 1.61 19.54 1.73
C ARG A 196 2.19 19.62 0.33
N GLN A 197 3.29 18.92 0.07
CA GLN A 197 3.96 18.87 -1.23
C GLN A 197 4.24 17.41 -1.62
N PRO A 198 3.19 16.61 -1.86
CA PRO A 198 3.37 15.20 -2.20
C PRO A 198 4.08 15.04 -3.54
N TYR A 199 5.01 14.10 -3.60
CA TYR A 199 5.46 13.52 -4.86
C TYR A 199 4.54 12.33 -5.21
N PHE A 200 4.02 12.32 -6.42
CA PHE A 200 3.16 11.24 -6.90
C PHE A 200 3.98 10.22 -7.68
N TYR A 201 4.13 9.03 -7.11
CA TYR A 201 4.87 7.91 -7.70
C TYR A 201 3.95 7.03 -8.53
N ASP A 202 4.17 7.02 -9.84
CA ASP A 202 3.32 6.29 -10.77
C ASP A 202 3.57 4.79 -10.70
N ILE A 203 2.50 4.02 -10.49
CA ILE A 203 2.49 2.56 -10.55
C ILE A 203 1.46 2.14 -11.60
N ASP A 204 1.88 1.22 -12.47
CA ASP A 204 1.05 0.65 -13.52
C ASP A 204 -0.22 -0.01 -12.93
N GLU A 205 -1.33 0.07 -13.65
CA GLU A 205 -2.62 -0.46 -13.18
C GLU A 205 -2.58 -1.98 -12.94
N HIS A 206 -1.70 -2.72 -13.63
CA HIS A 206 -1.53 -4.15 -13.43
C HIS A 206 -0.86 -4.48 -12.11
N ASP A 207 0.10 -3.66 -11.67
CA ASP A 207 0.82 -3.86 -10.42
C ASP A 207 0.04 -3.27 -9.23
N ALA A 208 -0.70 -2.18 -9.46
CA ALA A 208 -1.52 -1.49 -8.47
C ALA A 208 -2.82 -2.22 -8.09
N ALA A 209 -3.05 -3.44 -8.59
CA ALA A 209 -4.28 -4.19 -8.33
C ALA A 209 -4.47 -4.50 -6.83
N ASP A 210 -5.67 -4.20 -6.31
CA ASP A 210 -6.02 -4.38 -4.89
C ASP A 210 -7.15 -5.41 -4.67
N ILE A 211 -7.08 -6.11 -3.54
CA ILE A 211 -8.08 -7.08 -3.10
C ILE A 211 -8.98 -6.47 -2.02
N ASP A 212 -10.15 -6.02 -2.45
CA ASP A 212 -11.20 -5.47 -1.61
C ASP A 212 -12.37 -6.44 -1.39
N TRP A 213 -12.65 -7.27 -2.40
CA TRP A 213 -13.81 -8.14 -2.53
C TRP A 213 -13.43 -9.53 -3.02
N GLU A 214 -14.30 -10.52 -2.75
CA GLU A 214 -14.06 -11.93 -3.11
C GLU A 214 -13.76 -12.15 -4.60
N PRO A 215 -14.44 -11.49 -5.57
CA PRO A 215 -14.11 -11.66 -6.98
C PRO A 215 -12.67 -11.22 -7.33
N GLN A 216 -12.17 -10.16 -6.67
CA GLN A 216 -10.79 -9.70 -6.85
C GLN A 216 -9.82 -10.72 -6.26
N PHE A 217 -10.11 -11.27 -5.08
CA PHE A 217 -9.27 -12.33 -4.48
C PHE A 217 -9.11 -13.51 -5.45
N VAL A 218 -10.21 -14.06 -5.97
CA VAL A 218 -10.19 -15.20 -6.89
C VAL A 218 -9.47 -14.87 -8.20
N THR A 219 -9.69 -13.67 -8.74
CA THR A 219 -9.09 -13.26 -10.02
C THR A 219 -7.59 -13.04 -9.89
N LEU A 220 -7.18 -12.28 -8.86
CA LEU A 220 -5.79 -11.94 -8.64
C LEU A 220 -4.98 -13.16 -8.18
N GLU A 221 -5.57 -14.11 -7.45
CA GLU A 221 -4.92 -15.38 -7.13
C GLU A 221 -4.60 -16.20 -8.39
N LYS A 222 -5.55 -16.31 -9.32
CA LYS A 222 -5.34 -17.03 -10.59
C LYS A 222 -4.27 -16.34 -11.44
N LEU A 223 -4.31 -15.02 -11.52
CA LEU A 223 -3.29 -14.25 -12.24
C LEU A 223 -1.91 -14.43 -11.60
N ALA A 224 -1.83 -14.38 -10.27
CA ALA A 224 -0.60 -14.62 -9.51
C ALA A 224 -0.02 -16.02 -9.78
N LEU A 225 -0.86 -17.06 -9.83
CA LEU A 225 -0.44 -18.42 -10.19
C LEU A 225 0.11 -18.49 -11.62
N LEU A 226 -0.55 -17.84 -12.58
CA LEU A 226 -0.09 -17.80 -13.97
C LEU A 226 1.26 -17.07 -14.10
N LYS A 227 1.41 -15.92 -13.44
CA LYS A 227 2.68 -15.17 -13.37
C LYS A 227 3.81 -16.07 -12.85
N ARG A 228 3.58 -16.76 -11.74
CA ARG A 228 4.55 -17.71 -11.17
C ARG A 228 4.89 -18.87 -12.12
N GLN A 229 3.91 -19.42 -12.83
CA GLN A 229 4.14 -20.47 -13.83
C GLN A 229 4.96 -19.98 -15.03
N ALA A 230 4.81 -18.70 -15.39
CA ALA A 230 5.61 -18.03 -16.42
C ALA A 230 7.02 -17.64 -15.94
N GLY A 231 7.35 -17.87 -14.66
CA GLY A 231 8.64 -17.50 -14.07
C GLY A 231 8.73 -16.06 -13.57
N GLU A 232 7.61 -15.33 -13.55
CA GLU A 232 7.55 -13.99 -12.94
C GLU A 232 7.50 -14.11 -11.41
N GLY A 233 8.36 -13.34 -10.74
CA GLY A 233 8.38 -13.25 -9.29
C GLY A 233 7.23 -12.39 -8.77
N LEU A 234 6.66 -12.79 -7.63
CA LEU A 234 5.77 -11.94 -6.84
C LEU A 234 6.51 -11.25 -5.69
N ILE A 235 7.77 -11.62 -5.45
CA ILE A 235 8.64 -11.01 -4.44
C ILE A 235 9.63 -10.12 -5.17
#